data_AF-A0A024GWZ5-F1
#
_entry.id   AF-A0A024GWZ5-F1
#
_cell.length_a   1.000
_cell.length_b   1.000
_cell.length_c   1.000
_cell.angle_alpha   90.00
_cell.angle_beta   90.00
_cell.angle_gamma   90.00
#
_symmetry.space_group_name_H-M   'P 1'
#
loop_
_entity.id
_entity.type
_entity.pdbx_description
1 polymer ?
#
loop_
_entity_poly.entity_id
_entity_poly.type
_entity_poly.pdbx_seq_one_letter_code
_entity_poly.pdbx_strand_id
1 'polypeptide(L)'
;MIHGNRDDLLWLAGLLEGEGTFDAHRGKYPRIRLAMTDRDIVGRAASLMDAKIRLSLHTAPAKPTWHTELSGQRAAEIMGQILPFMGARRSQKIAEVLATHHFRQKAAVAAGKCSTPGPRVVRPAGVAKPLTAA
;
A
#
# COMPACT_ATOMS: atom_id res chain seq x y z
N MET A 1 3.56 5.47 5.14
CA MET A 1 2.87 5.78 6.41
C MET A 1 1.36 5.79 6.21
N ILE A 2 0.59 5.34 7.21
CA ILE A 2 -0.87 5.44 7.25
C ILE A 2 -1.29 6.89 7.56
N HIS A 3 -2.27 7.40 6.82
CA HIS A 3 -2.87 8.72 7.04
C HIS A 3 -4.10 8.59 7.95
N GLY A 4 -3.96 8.87 9.24
CA GLY A 4 -5.06 8.76 10.20
C GLY A 4 -4.58 8.73 11.64
N ASN A 5 -5.48 8.41 12.57
CA ASN A 5 -5.18 8.23 13.98
C ASN A 5 -5.00 6.74 14.34
N ARG A 6 -4.89 6.44 15.65
CA ARG A 6 -4.75 5.05 16.13
C ARG A 6 -5.95 4.17 15.78
N ASP A 7 -7.16 4.70 15.80
CA ASP A 7 -8.36 3.92 15.53
C ASP A 7 -8.45 3.56 14.05
N ASP A 8 -8.02 4.44 13.16
CA ASP A 8 -7.89 4.15 11.73
C ASP A 8 -6.85 3.07 11.46
N LEU A 9 -5.72 3.09 12.18
CA LEU A 9 -4.71 2.04 12.12
C LEU A 9 -5.29 0.68 12.55
N LEU A 10 -6.01 0.63 13.67
CA LEU A 10 -6.62 -0.60 14.17
C LEU A 10 -7.74 -1.11 13.24
N TRP A 11 -8.55 -0.20 12.71
CA TRP A 11 -9.58 -0.52 11.73
C TRP A 11 -8.98 -1.11 10.45
N LEU A 12 -7.93 -0.47 9.91
CA LEU A 12 -7.24 -0.96 8.72
C LEU A 12 -6.56 -2.31 8.99
N ALA A 13 -5.96 -2.49 10.16
CA ALA A 13 -5.36 -3.74 10.57
C ALA A 13 -6.42 -4.88 10.62
N GLY A 14 -7.56 -4.66 11.27
CA GLY A 14 -8.63 -5.64 11.32
C GLY A 14 -9.16 -6.01 9.92
N LEU A 15 -9.33 -5.02 9.05
CA LEU A 15 -9.76 -5.24 7.67
C LEU A 15 -8.74 -6.08 6.88
N LEU A 16 -7.45 -5.71 6.96
CA LEU A 16 -6.39 -6.40 6.22
C LEU A 16 -6.06 -7.79 6.80
N GLU A 17 -6.34 -8.05 8.07
CA GLU A 17 -6.28 -9.39 8.63
C GLU A 17 -7.28 -10.30 7.89
N GLY A 18 -8.53 -9.86 7.70
CA GLY A 18 -9.58 -10.62 7.02
C GLY A 18 -9.38 -10.73 5.51
N GLU A 19 -9.31 -9.58 4.84
CA GLU A 19 -9.46 -9.44 3.38
C GLU A 19 -8.16 -9.03 2.68
N GLY A 20 -7.11 -8.71 3.45
CA GLY A 20 -5.84 -8.23 2.93
C GLY A 20 -4.98 -9.34 2.33
N THR A 21 -4.33 -9.03 1.22
CA THR A 21 -3.29 -9.86 0.61
C THR A 21 -1.93 -9.18 0.75
N PHE A 22 -0.97 -9.91 1.29
CA PHE A 22 0.43 -9.49 1.44
C PHE A 22 1.33 -10.37 0.56
N ASP A 23 2.01 -9.76 -0.40
CA ASP A 23 2.90 -10.48 -1.30
C ASP A 23 4.08 -9.62 -1.78
N ALA A 24 5.03 -10.24 -2.47
CA ALA A 24 6.13 -9.55 -3.13
C ALA A 24 5.82 -9.46 -4.64
N HIS A 25 5.38 -8.29 -5.11
CA HIS A 25 5.16 -8.04 -6.54
C HIS A 25 6.43 -8.32 -7.34
N ARG A 26 6.33 -9.18 -8.36
CA ARG A 26 7.47 -9.70 -9.17
C ARG A 26 8.59 -10.31 -8.32
N GLY A 27 8.25 -10.85 -7.14
CA GLY A 27 9.20 -11.39 -6.17
C GLY A 27 10.14 -10.36 -5.55
N LYS A 28 9.87 -9.06 -5.70
CA LYS A 28 10.83 -7.98 -5.41
C LYS A 28 10.28 -6.87 -4.53
N TYR A 29 9.02 -6.49 -4.74
CA TYR A 29 8.46 -5.29 -4.14
C TYR A 29 7.33 -5.66 -3.17
N PRO A 30 7.44 -5.34 -1.88
CA PRO A 30 6.34 -5.53 -0.93
C PRO A 30 5.06 -4.94 -1.47
N ARG A 31 3.97 -5.67 -1.34
CA ARG A 31 2.68 -5.27 -1.86
C ARG A 31 1.57 -5.63 -0.88
N ILE A 32 0.69 -4.66 -0.67
CA ILE A 32 -0.59 -4.82 0.00
C ILE A 32 -1.67 -4.71 -1.07
N ARG A 33 -2.60 -5.67 -1.10
CA ARG A 33 -3.80 -5.63 -1.94
C ARG A 33 -5.04 -5.86 -1.10
N LEU A 34 -6.09 -5.15 -1.44
CA LEU A 34 -7.43 -5.32 -0.89
C LEU A 34 -8.42 -5.29 -2.05
N ALA A 35 -9.32 -6.26 -2.12
CA ALA A 35 -10.33 -6.35 -3.17
C ALA A 35 -11.66 -6.85 -2.58
N MET A 36 -12.75 -6.14 -2.83
CA MET A 36 -14.11 -6.51 -2.38
C MET A 36 -15.18 -5.80 -3.23
N THR A 37 -16.45 -6.16 -3.04
CA THR A 37 -17.56 -5.53 -3.76
C THR A 37 -17.97 -4.17 -3.18
N ASP A 38 -17.58 -3.87 -1.94
CA ASP A 38 -18.00 -2.66 -1.23
C ASP A 38 -17.03 -1.51 -1.48
N ARG A 39 -17.49 -0.52 -2.26
CA ARG A 39 -16.66 0.59 -2.75
C ARG A 39 -16.18 1.52 -1.64
N ASP A 40 -17.04 1.78 -0.65
CA ASP A 40 -16.80 2.69 0.46
C ASP A 40 -15.72 2.17 1.40
N ILE A 41 -15.73 0.88 1.72
CA ILE A 41 -14.70 0.22 2.53
C ILE A 41 -13.35 0.25 1.81
N VAL A 42 -13.31 -0.12 0.53
CA VAL A 42 -12.09 -0.01 -0.30
C VAL A 42 -11.61 1.43 -0.37
N GLY A 43 -12.53 2.39 -0.50
CA GLY A 43 -12.22 3.81 -0.57
C GLY A 43 -11.61 4.36 0.71
N ARG A 44 -12.15 3.96 1.87
CA ARG A 44 -11.57 4.30 3.18
C ARG A 44 -10.17 3.71 3.30
N ALA A 45 -10.00 2.41 3.03
CA ALA A 45 -8.69 1.76 3.09
C ALA A 45 -7.67 2.41 2.13
N ALA A 46 -8.09 2.73 0.91
CA ALA A 46 -7.26 3.43 -0.08
C ALA A 46 -6.84 4.83 0.40
N SER A 47 -7.74 5.58 1.05
CA SER A 47 -7.43 6.90 1.61
C SER A 47 -6.42 6.81 2.75
N LEU A 48 -6.58 5.83 3.65
CA LEU A 48 -5.64 5.58 4.75
C LEU A 48 -4.25 5.17 4.26
N MET A 49 -4.17 4.40 3.17
CA MET A 49 -2.91 3.97 2.57
C MET A 49 -2.32 4.98 1.57
N ASP A 50 -3.05 6.06 1.25
CA ASP A 50 -2.81 6.97 0.11
C ASP A 50 -2.54 6.19 -1.19
N ALA A 51 -3.46 5.29 -1.52
CA ALA A 51 -3.45 4.42 -2.68
C ALA A 51 -4.60 4.73 -3.63
N LYS A 52 -4.49 4.27 -4.88
CA LYS A 52 -5.56 4.42 -5.87
C LYS A 52 -6.61 3.33 -5.73
N ILE A 53 -7.86 3.67 -6.05
CA ILE A 53 -8.96 2.72 -6.18
C ILE A 53 -9.09 2.35 -7.66
N ARG A 54 -9.34 1.07 -7.94
CA ARG A 54 -9.58 0.54 -9.28
C ARG A 54 -10.83 -0.32 -9.27
N LEU A 55 -11.50 -0.38 -10.41
CA LEU A 55 -12.68 -1.21 -10.65
C LEU A 55 -12.34 -2.32 -11.64
N SER A 56 -12.70 -3.54 -11.29
CA SER A 56 -12.68 -4.69 -12.19
C SER A 56 -14.11 -5.08 -12.50
N LEU A 57 -14.48 -4.98 -13.77
CA LEU A 57 -15.76 -5.48 -14.28
C LEU A 57 -15.62 -6.96 -14.59
N HIS A 58 -16.65 -7.72 -14.27
CA HIS A 58 -16.72 -9.15 -14.55
C HIS A 58 -17.96 -9.44 -15.40
N THR A 59 -17.88 -10.49 -16.21
CA THR A 59 -19.04 -10.98 -16.95
C THR A 59 -20.08 -11.53 -15.98
N ALA A 60 -21.35 -11.32 -16.29
CA ALA A 60 -22.45 -11.88 -15.50
C ALA A 60 -22.29 -13.41 -15.34
N PRO A 61 -22.59 -13.98 -14.16
CA PRO A 61 -23.29 -13.37 -13.02
C PRO A 61 -22.37 -12.75 -11.95
N ALA A 62 -21.06 -12.63 -12.20
CA ALA A 62 -20.13 -12.14 -11.21
C ALA A 62 -20.30 -10.63 -10.95
N LYS A 63 -20.28 -10.23 -9.69
CA LYS A 63 -20.35 -8.82 -9.28
C LYS A 63 -19.03 -8.10 -9.60
N PRO A 64 -19.06 -6.80 -9.93
CA PRO A 64 -17.85 -6.01 -10.09
C PRO A 64 -17.08 -5.92 -8.77
N THR A 65 -15.74 -5.85 -8.86
CA THR A 65 -14.86 -5.82 -7.70
C THR A 65 -14.07 -4.52 -7.65
N TRP A 66 -14.15 -3.81 -6.54
CA TRP A 66 -13.31 -2.67 -6.24
C TRP A 66 -12.04 -3.16 -5.57
N HIS A 67 -10.89 -2.61 -5.97
CA HIS A 67 -9.62 -2.98 -5.36
C HIS A 67 -8.68 -1.79 -5.21
N THR A 68 -7.84 -1.87 -4.19
CA THR A 68 -6.73 -0.95 -3.97
C THR A 68 -5.44 -1.74 -3.76
N GLU A 69 -4.33 -1.16 -4.22
CA GLU A 69 -3.02 -1.77 -4.19
C GLU A 69 -1.96 -0.72 -3.89
N LEU A 70 -1.06 -1.05 -2.98
CA LEU A 70 0.13 -0.28 -2.67
C LEU A 70 1.35 -1.19 -2.76
N SER A 71 2.42 -0.72 -3.40
CA SER A 71 3.66 -1.47 -3.56
C SER A 71 4.90 -0.65 -3.17
N GLY A 72 6.00 -1.34 -2.87
CA GLY A 72 7.32 -0.76 -2.61
C GLY A 72 7.52 -0.34 -1.15
N GLN A 73 8.39 0.67 -0.94
CA GLN A 73 8.79 1.12 0.40
C GLN A 73 7.60 1.52 1.28
N ARG A 74 6.63 2.24 0.70
CA ARG A 74 5.42 2.66 1.42
C ARG A 74 4.59 1.46 1.92
N ALA A 75 4.50 0.39 1.12
CA ALA A 75 3.82 -0.83 1.53
C ALA A 75 4.57 -1.50 2.69
N ALA A 76 5.91 -1.53 2.65
CA ALA A 76 6.73 -2.06 3.74
C ALA A 76 6.54 -1.28 5.05
N GLU A 77 6.44 0.05 4.98
CA GLU A 77 6.16 0.89 6.16
C GLU A 77 4.80 0.57 6.77
N ILE A 78 3.75 0.46 5.95
CA ILE A 78 2.39 0.13 6.42
C ILE A 78 2.38 -1.28 7.02
N MET A 79 3.01 -2.26 6.37
CA MET A 79 3.19 -3.60 6.90
C MET A 79 3.83 -3.59 8.29
N GLY A 80 4.88 -2.78 8.49
CA GLY A 80 5.52 -2.62 9.80
C GLY A 80 4.60 -2.01 10.87
N GLN A 81 3.75 -1.06 10.49
CA GLN A 81 2.80 -0.42 11.41
C GLN A 81 1.66 -1.35 11.84
N ILE A 82 1.15 -2.20 10.95
CA ILE A 82 0.04 -3.12 11.25
C ILE A 82 0.50 -4.42 11.90
N LEU A 83 1.77 -4.82 11.71
CA LEU A 83 2.31 -6.10 12.16
C LEU A 83 2.01 -6.46 13.64
N PRO A 84 2.07 -5.52 14.62
CA PRO A 84 1.76 -5.83 16.01
C PRO A 84 0.30 -6.26 16.26
N PHE A 85 -0.60 -6.01 15.32
CA PHE A 85 -2.03 -6.31 15.42
C PHE A 85 -2.47 -7.49 14.55
N MET A 86 -1.53 -8.13 13.84
CA MET A 86 -1.81 -9.24 12.92
C MET A 86 -1.78 -10.60 13.64
N GLY A 87 -2.59 -11.53 13.14
CA GLY A 87 -2.54 -12.93 13.56
C GLY A 87 -1.30 -13.64 13.03
N ALA A 88 -0.89 -14.74 13.67
CA ALA A 88 0.37 -15.46 13.39
C ALA A 88 0.60 -15.73 11.89
N ARG A 89 -0.44 -16.16 11.15
CA ARG A 89 -0.36 -16.44 9.71
C ARG A 89 0.00 -15.20 8.89
N ARG A 90 -0.65 -14.07 9.16
CA ARG A 90 -0.40 -12.80 8.42
C ARG A 90 0.94 -12.21 8.84
N SER A 91 1.27 -12.28 10.13
CA SER A 91 2.56 -11.84 10.65
C SER A 91 3.73 -12.57 10.00
N GLN A 92 3.64 -13.90 9.85
CA GLN A 92 4.65 -14.69 9.13
C GLN A 92 4.77 -14.23 7.67
N LYS A 93 3.63 -14.05 6.97
CA LYS A 93 3.65 -13.61 5.58
C LYS A 93 4.29 -12.23 5.39
N ILE A 94 3.95 -11.29 6.27
CA ILE A 94 4.54 -9.96 6.29
C ILE A 94 6.04 -10.05 6.54
N ALA A 95 6.49 -10.86 7.50
CA ALA A 95 7.90 -11.04 7.80
C ALA A 95 8.69 -11.57 6.57
N GLU A 96 8.15 -12.56 5.85
CA GLU A 96 8.75 -13.08 4.60
C GLU A 96 8.94 -11.98 3.54
N VAL A 97 7.88 -11.18 3.35
CA VAL A 97 7.86 -10.11 2.34
C VAL A 97 8.85 -8.99 2.71
N LEU A 98 8.88 -8.59 3.99
CA LEU A 98 9.82 -7.58 4.49
C LEU A 98 11.28 -8.06 4.43
N ALA A 99 11.54 -9.33 4.75
CA ALA A 99 12.88 -9.91 4.66
C ALA A 99 13.41 -9.88 3.22
N THR A 100 12.58 -10.31 2.27
CA THR A 100 12.91 -10.29 0.82
C THR A 100 13.26 -8.88 0.35
N HIS A 101 12.47 -7.90 0.78
CA HIS A 101 12.68 -6.49 0.44
C HIS A 101 13.96 -5.91 1.05
N HIS A 102 14.20 -6.17 2.33
CA HIS A 102 15.38 -5.70 3.04
C HIS A 102 16.67 -6.26 2.44
N PHE A 103 16.70 -7.58 2.13
CA PHE A 103 17.85 -8.19 1.47
C PHE A 103 18.14 -7.54 0.11
N ARG A 104 17.09 -7.29 -0.68
CA ARG A 104 17.21 -6.63 -1.97
C ARG A 104 17.71 -5.19 -1.85
N GLN A 105 17.23 -4.43 -0.87
CA GLN A 105 17.73 -3.07 -0.63
C GLN A 105 19.22 -3.09 -0.32
N LYS A 106 19.67 -3.97 0.59
CA LYS A 106 21.09 -4.14 0.89
C LYS A 106 21.90 -4.51 -0.35
N ALA A 107 21.44 -5.45 -1.16
CA ALA A 107 22.10 -5.84 -2.40
C ALA A 107 22.15 -4.69 -3.42
N ALA A 108 21.09 -3.89 -3.53
CA ALA A 108 21.04 -2.73 -4.43
C ALA A 108 21.98 -1.61 -3.98
N VAL A 109 22.06 -1.35 -2.67
CA VAL A 109 23.00 -0.40 -2.07
C VAL A 109 24.44 -0.86 -2.30
N ALA A 110 24.76 -2.12 -2.01
CA ALA A 110 26.09 -2.70 -2.24
C ALA A 110 26.51 -2.65 -3.72
N ALA A 111 25.56 -2.83 -4.64
CA ALA A 111 25.80 -2.75 -6.08
C ALA A 111 25.83 -1.32 -6.64
N GLY A 112 25.67 -0.28 -5.81
CA GLY A 112 25.62 1.12 -6.26
C GLY A 112 24.39 1.47 -7.12
N LYS A 113 23.36 0.61 -7.15
CA LYS A 113 22.14 0.76 -7.97
C LYS A 113 21.00 1.49 -7.23
N CYS A 114 21.28 2.06 -6.06
CA CYS A 114 20.34 2.92 -5.37
C CYS A 114 20.17 4.19 -6.22
N SER A 115 19.11 4.24 -7.03
CA SER A 115 18.71 5.47 -7.70
C SER A 115 18.50 6.55 -6.64
N THR A 116 19.32 7.58 -6.64
CA THR A 116 19.06 8.79 -5.87
C THR A 116 17.69 9.31 -6.32
N PRO A 117 16.74 9.59 -5.40
CA PRO A 117 15.49 10.22 -5.78
C PRO A 117 15.84 11.45 -6.60
N GLY A 118 15.30 11.54 -7.83
CA GLY A 118 15.46 12.75 -8.64
C GLY A 118 15.04 13.97 -7.81
N PRO A 119 15.67 15.14 -8.02
CA PRO A 119 15.34 16.34 -7.25
C PRO A 119 13.82 16.54 -7.27
N ARG A 120 13.23 16.73 -6.08
CA ARG A 120 11.80 17.01 -5.98
C ARG A 120 11.52 18.26 -6.80
N VAL A 121 10.80 18.13 -7.90
CA VAL A 121 10.35 19.27 -8.70
C VAL A 121 9.32 20.02 -7.87
N VAL A 122 9.78 21.02 -7.14
CA VAL A 122 8.92 21.99 -6.45
C VAL A 122 8.55 23.06 -7.47
N ARG A 123 7.32 23.58 -7.39
CA ARG A 123 6.98 24.78 -8.16
C ARG A 123 7.84 25.94 -7.67
N PRO A 124 8.34 26.82 -8.55
CA PRO A 124 9.02 28.03 -8.11
C PRO A 124 8.10 28.86 -7.21
N ALA A 125 8.69 29.51 -6.21
CA ALA A 125 7.96 30.38 -5.30
C ALA A 125 7.19 31.46 -6.10
N GLY A 126 5.91 31.64 -5.80
CA GLY A 126 5.05 32.64 -6.45
C GLY A 126 4.07 32.11 -7.52
N VAL A 127 4.16 30.83 -7.92
CA VAL A 127 3.17 30.24 -8.84
C VAL A 127 2.03 29.58 -8.05
N ALA A 128 0.88 30.28 -7.98
CA ALA A 128 -0.33 29.78 -7.32
C ALA A 128 -0.77 28.40 -7.87
N LYS A 129 -1.36 27.56 -7.02
CA LYS A 129 -2.07 26.36 -7.49
C LYS A 129 -3.25 26.82 -8.36
N PRO A 130 -3.45 26.28 -9.59
CA PRO A 130 -4.69 26.54 -10.29
C PRO A 130 -5.83 26.04 -9.40
N LEU A 131 -6.88 26.86 -9.25
CA LEU A 131 -8.08 26.51 -8.49
C LEU A 131 -8.58 25.15 -9.01
N THR A 132 -8.52 24.13 -8.17
CA THR A 132 -9.19 22.85 -8.43
C THR A 132 -10.67 23.17 -8.58
N ALA A 133 -11.19 22.97 -9.78
CA ALA A 133 -12.62 23.08 -10.06
C ALA A 133 -13.38 22.16 -9.08
N ALA A 134 -14.37 22.74 -8.40
CA ALA A 134 -15.28 22.06 -7.48
C ALA A 134 -16.19 21.08 -8.22
#